data_AF-A0A7T3RDW4-F1
#
_entry.id   AF-A0A7T3RDW4-F1
#
_cell.length_a   1.000
_cell.length_b   1.000
_cell.length_c   1.000
_cell.angle_alpha   90.00
_cell.angle_beta   90.00
_cell.angle_gamma   90.00
#
_symmetry.space_group_name_H-M   'P 1'
#
loop_
_entity.id
_entity.type
_entity.pdbx_description
1 polymer ?
#
loop_
_entity_poly.entity_id
_entity_poly.type
_entity_poly.pdbx_seq_one_letter_code
_entity_poly.pdbx_strand_id
1 'polypeptide(L)' 'METVEHKNWGGKRSGQGRPKGSQTASKSKTGYNTGRIVISCLESEVEEIKKLAAASGKSVSRFIIDSILN' A
#
# COMPACT_ATOMS: atom_id res chain seq x y z
N MET A 1 19.06 32.88 -45.34
CA MET A 1 18.88 32.31 -43.99
C MET A 1 17.66 33.02 -43.41
N GLU A 2 16.47 32.49 -43.66
CA GLU A 2 15.23 33.06 -43.14
C GLU A 2 14.44 31.95 -42.45
N THR A 3 13.80 32.36 -41.37
CA THR A 3 13.46 31.59 -40.18
C THR A 3 12.25 30.68 -40.36
N VAL A 4 12.36 29.52 -39.71
CA VAL A 4 11.40 28.43 -39.62
C VAL A 4 10.11 28.87 -38.93
N GLU A 5 8.96 28.59 -39.54
CA GLU A 5 7.64 28.76 -38.91
C GLU A 5 7.49 27.85 -37.69
N HIS A 6 7.35 28.44 -36.50
CA HIS A 6 7.02 27.70 -35.29
C HIS A 6 5.52 27.50 -35.17
N LYS A 7 5.03 26.31 -35.60
CA LYS A 7 3.69 25.84 -35.23
C LYS A 7 3.64 25.60 -33.72
N ASN A 8 3.05 26.55 -33.00
CA ASN A 8 2.80 26.50 -31.56
C ASN A 8 1.74 25.43 -31.24
N TRP A 9 2.19 24.18 -31.06
CA TRP A 9 1.40 23.16 -30.37
C TRP A 9 1.55 23.39 -28.88
N GLY A 10 0.52 23.97 -28.25
CA GLY A 10 0.53 24.28 -26.82
C GLY A 10 0.86 23.06 -25.95
N GLY A 11 1.69 23.27 -24.93
CA GLY A 11 1.63 22.50 -23.69
C GLY A 11 2.73 21.49 -23.38
N LYS A 12 3.85 21.42 -24.12
CA LYS A 12 5.01 20.62 -23.69
C LYS A 12 6.22 21.50 -23.40
N ARG A 13 6.49 21.74 -22.11
CA ARG A 13 7.77 22.30 -21.66
C ARG A 13 8.86 21.24 -21.84
N SER A 14 9.99 21.61 -22.42
CA SER A 14 11.18 20.75 -22.46
C SER A 14 11.55 20.33 -21.03
N GLY A 15 11.71 19.03 -20.79
CA GLY A 15 11.97 18.47 -19.46
C GLY A 15 10.71 18.11 -18.64
N GLN A 16 9.51 18.39 -19.14
CA GLN A 16 8.25 17.96 -18.52
C GLN A 16 7.68 16.76 -19.30
N GLY A 17 8.30 15.61 -19.07
CA GLY A 17 7.81 14.29 -19.47
C GLY A 17 8.12 13.31 -18.36
N ARG A 18 7.23 12.36 -18.11
CA ARG A 18 7.44 11.33 -17.08
C ARG A 18 8.74 10.56 -17.40
N PRO A 19 9.64 10.33 -16.42
CA PRO A 19 10.92 9.68 -16.69
C PRO A 19 10.70 8.31 -17.36
N LYS A 20 11.59 7.94 -18.29
CA LYS A 20 11.53 6.66 -19.00
C LYS A 20 11.67 5.53 -17.96
N GLY A 21 10.64 4.68 -17.85
CA GLY A 21 10.51 3.70 -16.76
C GLY A 21 9.48 4.07 -15.69
N SER A 22 8.84 5.23 -15.80
CA SER A 22 7.75 5.60 -14.91
C SER A 22 6.56 4.66 -15.12
N GLN A 23 6.43 3.67 -14.24
CA GLN A 23 5.29 2.77 -14.18
C GLN A 23 4.05 3.60 -13.82
N THR A 24 3.17 3.85 -14.79
CA THR A 24 1.83 4.34 -14.52
C THR A 24 1.11 3.16 -13.92
N ALA A 25 0.90 3.18 -12.60
CA ALA A 25 -0.19 2.48 -11.93
C ALA A 25 -0.53 1.07 -12.46
N SER A 26 0.47 0.24 -12.73
CA SER A 26 0.32 -1.20 -12.90
C SER A 26 1.38 -1.91 -12.08
N LYS A 27 1.58 -1.44 -10.84
CA LYS A 27 1.96 -2.36 -9.78
C LYS A 27 0.67 -3.08 -9.46
N SER A 28 0.63 -4.36 -9.81
CA SER A 28 -0.39 -5.32 -9.42
C SER A 28 -1.07 -4.89 -8.11
N LYS A 29 -2.39 -4.71 -8.13
CA LYS A 29 -3.19 -4.84 -6.91
C LYS A 29 -3.09 -6.29 -6.43
N THR A 30 -1.94 -6.70 -5.92
CA THR A 30 -1.85 -7.72 -4.88
C THR A 30 -2.05 -7.00 -3.55
N GLY A 31 -3.13 -6.22 -3.48
CA GLY A 31 -3.46 -5.31 -2.37
C GLY A 31 -4.34 -6.02 -1.37
N TYR A 32 -3.79 -6.96 -0.63
CA TYR A 32 -4.37 -7.40 0.64
C TYR A 32 -4.20 -6.23 1.63
N ASN A 33 -5.15 -5.80 2.48
CA ASN A 33 -6.38 -6.40 2.99
C ASN A 33 -7.62 -5.60 2.56
N THR A 34 -8.58 -6.22 1.87
CA THR A 34 -9.84 -5.58 1.44
C THR A 34 -10.96 -5.68 2.49
N GLY A 35 -10.61 -5.73 3.78
CA GLY A 35 -11.60 -5.80 4.87
C GLY A 35 -10.99 -5.43 6.23
N ARG A 36 -11.81 -4.80 7.09
CA ARG A 36 -11.50 -4.52 8.50
C ARG A 36 -12.45 -5.30 9.38
N ILE A 37 -11.91 -6.07 10.32
CA ILE A 37 -12.66 -6.73 11.39
C ILE A 37 -12.35 -5.98 12.69
N VAL A 38 -13.39 -5.62 13.43
CA VAL A 38 -13.26 -5.04 14.77
C VAL A 38 -13.77 -6.07 15.75
N ILE A 39 -12.95 -6.43 16.73
CA ILE A 39 -13.28 -7.39 17.77
C ILE A 39 -13.34 -6.64 19.09
N SER A 40 -14.50 -6.69 19.75
CA SER A 40 -14.65 -6.17 21.10
C SER A 40 -14.31 -7.29 22.09
N CYS A 41 -13.47 -6.97 23.08
CA CYS A 41 -13.06 -7.86 24.15
C CYS A 41 -12.81 -7.04 25.42
N LEU A 42 -12.79 -7.71 26.57
CA LEU A 42 -12.44 -7.13 27.85
C LEU A 42 -10.96 -6.74 27.87
N GLU A 43 -10.62 -5.78 28.74
CA GLU A 43 -9.23 -5.31 28.87
C GLU A 43 -8.27 -6.45 29.29
N SER A 44 -8.72 -7.33 30.19
CA SER A 44 -7.97 -8.52 30.61
C SER A 44 -7.65 -9.47 29.44
N GLU A 45 -8.61 -9.65 28.53
CA GLU A 45 -8.44 -10.50 27.35
C GLU A 45 -7.44 -9.88 26.36
N VAL A 46 -7.45 -8.55 26.20
CA VAL A 46 -6.47 -7.83 25.36
C VAL A 46 -5.05 -8.04 25.87
N GLU A 47 -4.83 -8.00 27.18
CA GLU A 47 -3.51 -8.24 27.76
C GLU A 47 -3.02 -9.67 27.55
N GLU A 48 -3.90 -10.65 27.73
CA GLU A 48 -3.58 -12.06 27.49
C GLU A 48 -3.25 -12.31 26.02
N ILE A 49 -4.05 -11.77 25.09
CA ILE A 49 -3.79 -11.87 23.65
C ILE A 49 -2.42 -11.29 23.30
N LYS A 50 -2.04 -10.14 23.89
CA LYS A 50 -0.72 -9.54 23.66
C LYS A 50 0.41 -10.42 24.19
N LYS A 51 0.26 -11.01 25.39
CA LYS A 51 1.26 -11.91 25.98
C LYS A 51 1.44 -13.17 25.13
N LEU A 52 0.34 -13.78 24.68
CA LEU A 52 0.36 -14.97 23.82
C LEU A 52 0.96 -14.68 22.45
N ALA A 53 0.61 -13.54 21.84
CA ALA A 53 1.19 -13.11 20.57
C ALA A 53 2.70 -12.91 20.70
N ALA A 54 3.17 -12.24 21.76
CA ALA A 54 4.59 -12.05 22.04
C ALA A 54 5.33 -13.38 22.27
N ALA A 55 4.75 -14.29 23.05
CA ALA A 55 5.31 -15.62 23.29
C ALA A 55 5.44 -16.46 22.00
N SER A 56 4.51 -16.28 21.06
CA SER A 56 4.56 -16.92 19.74
C SER A 56 5.48 -16.22 18.72
N GLY A 57 6.09 -15.08 19.09
CA GLY A 57 6.95 -14.29 18.21
C GLY A 57 6.20 -13.61 17.05
N LYS A 58 4.88 -13.44 17.17
CA LYS A 58 4.00 -12.89 16.12
C LYS A 58 3.40 -11.56 16.55
N SER A 59 3.03 -10.73 15.57
CA SER A 59 2.15 -9.59 15.83
C SER A 59 0.77 -10.07 16.25
N VAL A 60 0.04 -9.26 17.03
CA VAL A 60 -1.32 -9.59 17.48
C VAL A 60 -2.25 -9.91 16.30
N SER A 61 -2.20 -9.11 15.23
CA SER A 61 -3.02 -9.33 14.04
C SER A 61 -2.69 -10.66 13.35
N ARG A 62 -1.40 -10.99 13.21
CA ARG A 62 -0.98 -12.25 12.58
C ARG A 62 -1.32 -13.45 13.46
N PHE A 63 -1.14 -13.32 14.76
CA PHE A 63 -1.50 -14.32 15.76
C PHE A 63 -3.00 -14.66 15.67
N ILE A 64 -3.88 -13.66 15.68
CA ILE A 64 -5.34 -13.87 15.58
C ILE A 64 -5.70 -14.55 14.26
N ILE A 65 -5.14 -14.10 13.13
CA ILE A 65 -5.42 -14.72 11.82
C ILE A 65 -4.98 -16.18 11.81
N ASP A 66 -3.79 -16.49 12.35
CA ASP A 66 -3.30 -17.86 12.43
C ASP A 66 -4.15 -18.74 13.33
N SER A 67 -4.66 -18.23 14.45
CA SER A 67 -5.52 -19.00 15.36
C SER A 67 -6.91 -19.29 14.81
N ILE A 68 -7.38 -18.51 13.82
CA ILE A 68 -8.71 -18.70 13.19
C ILE A 68 -8.60 -19.63 11.96
N LEU A 69 -7.50 -19.56 11.23
CA LEU A 69 -7.34 -20.26 9.94
C LEU A 69 -6.60 -21.59 10.03
N ASN A 70 -5.94 -21.90 11.15
CA ASN A 70 -5.29 -23.20 11.39
C ASN A 70 -6.02 -23.97 12.49
#